data_AF-A0A762V3P9-F1
#
_entry.id   AF-A0A762V3P9-F1
#
_cell.length_a   1.000
_cell.length_b   1.000
_cell.length_c   1.000
_cell.angle_alpha   90.00
_cell.angle_beta   90.00
_cell.angle_gamma   90.00
#
_symmetry.space_group_name_H-M   'P 1'
#
loop_
_entity.id
_entity.type
_entity.pdbx_description
1 polymer ?
#
loop_
_entity_poly.entity_id
_entity_poly.type
_entity_poly.pdbx_seq_one_letter_code
_entity_poly.pdbx_strand_id
1 'polypeptide(L)'
;MDESRKQFQSWFEEWFGESPLTPWNELWCDDGYSAEDIDHMWDAWKGSRAAIELGIDWPESNDDFWKDGEEGAYAMGYEDGRDKTVIAVMKAIRAAGIKVKE
;
A
#
# COMPACT_ATOMS: atom_id res chain seq x y z
N MET A 1 3.28 3.85 -2.94
CA MET A 1 2.77 4.32 -4.24
C MET A 1 3.11 3.30 -5.32
N ASP A 2 4.36 2.80 -5.37
CA ASP A 2 4.74 1.75 -6.33
C ASP A 2 3.85 0.52 -6.34
N GLU A 3 3.42 0.04 -5.17
CA GLU A 3 2.58 -1.17 -5.11
C GLU A 3 1.16 -0.93 -5.63
N SER A 4 0.56 0.22 -5.29
CA SER A 4 -0.74 0.63 -5.85
C SER A 4 -0.70 0.78 -7.37
N ARG A 5 0.42 1.31 -7.89
CA ARG A 5 0.67 1.46 -9.33
C ARG A 5 0.78 0.11 -10.03
N LYS A 6 1.53 -0.85 -9.46
CA LYS A 6 1.60 -2.22 -10.01
C LYS A 6 0.23 -2.88 -10.05
N GLN A 7 -0.56 -2.75 -8.99
CA GLN A 7 -1.93 -3.28 -8.96
C GLN A 7 -2.82 -2.66 -10.04
N PHE A 8 -2.68 -1.35 -10.28
CA PHE A 8 -3.37 -0.69 -11.39
C PHE A 8 -2.96 -1.24 -12.75
N GLN A 9 -1.65 -1.39 -12.99
CA GLN A 9 -1.12 -1.93 -14.25
C GLN A 9 -1.60 -3.37 -14.48
N SER A 10 -1.57 -4.22 -13.45
CA SER A 10 -2.10 -5.58 -13.53
C SER A 10 -3.60 -5.62 -13.77
N TRP A 11 -4.38 -4.75 -13.11
CA TRP A 11 -5.82 -4.63 -13.37
C TRP A 11 -6.11 -4.21 -14.82
N PHE A 12 -5.34 -3.24 -15.35
CA PHE A 12 -5.47 -2.80 -16.73
C PHE A 12 -5.24 -3.97 -17.69
N GLU A 13 -4.14 -4.69 -17.53
CA GLU A 13 -3.79 -5.84 -18.37
C GLU A 13 -4.81 -6.97 -18.29
N GLU A 14 -5.36 -7.24 -17.11
CA GLU A 14 -6.43 -8.23 -16.93
C GLU A 14 -7.73 -7.81 -17.64
N TRP A 15 -8.11 -6.54 -17.51
CA TRP A 15 -9.36 -6.02 -18.07
C TRP A 15 -9.33 -5.94 -19.60
N PHE A 16 -8.22 -5.46 -20.17
CA PHE A 16 -8.05 -5.31 -21.62
C PHE A 16 -7.50 -6.58 -22.28
N GLY A 17 -6.97 -7.53 -21.50
CA GLY A 17 -6.37 -8.77 -21.98
C GLY A 17 -4.98 -8.59 -22.60
N GLU A 18 -4.42 -7.39 -22.54
CA GLU A 18 -3.11 -7.05 -23.08
C GLU A 18 -2.46 -5.87 -22.34
N SER A 19 -1.13 -5.79 -22.40
CA SER A 19 -0.38 -4.60 -22.02
C SER A 19 -0.64 -3.45 -23.01
N PRO A 20 -0.50 -2.19 -22.58
CA PRO A 20 -0.60 -1.06 -23.50
C PRO A 20 0.47 -1.15 -24.60
N LEU A 21 0.18 -0.54 -25.75
CA LEU A 21 1.10 -0.52 -26.91
C LEU A 21 2.45 0.11 -26.56
N THR A 22 2.43 1.17 -25.75
CA THR A 22 3.63 1.81 -25.21
C THR A 22 3.98 1.18 -23.87
N PRO A 23 5.25 0.79 -23.63
CA PRO A 23 5.65 0.20 -22.35
C PRO A 23 5.32 1.08 -21.13
N TRP A 24 4.93 0.46 -20.02
CA TRP A 24 4.52 1.16 -18.80
C TRP A 24 5.54 2.19 -18.28
N ASN A 25 6.84 1.90 -18.41
CA ASN A 25 7.92 2.78 -17.99
C ASN A 25 8.06 4.04 -18.88
N GLU A 26 7.62 3.97 -20.13
CA GLU A 26 7.61 5.11 -21.06
C GLU A 26 6.33 5.93 -20.92
N LEU A 27 5.23 5.27 -20.54
CA LEU A 27 3.97 5.95 -20.25
C LEU A 27 4.03 6.74 -18.95
N TRP A 28 4.79 6.31 -17.94
CA TRP A 28 4.84 7.00 -16.65
C TRP A 28 5.56 8.36 -16.75
N CYS A 29 4.88 9.43 -16.37
CA CYS A 29 5.41 10.80 -16.36
C CYS A 29 5.08 11.45 -15.00
N ASP A 30 6.11 11.60 -14.16
CA ASP A 30 6.03 12.14 -12.80
C ASP A 30 5.03 11.43 -11.88
N ASP A 31 3.80 11.94 -11.75
CA ASP A 31 2.75 11.45 -10.86
C ASP A 31 1.55 10.81 -11.60
N GLY A 32 1.66 10.66 -12.92
CA GLY A 32 0.63 10.10 -13.79
C GLY A 32 1.19 9.41 -15.04
N TYR A 33 0.31 9.23 -16.02
CA TYR A 33 0.61 8.63 -17.31
C TYR A 33 0.48 9.65 -18.46
N SER A 34 1.33 9.55 -19.47
CA SER A 34 1.32 10.44 -20.64
C SER A 34 0.17 10.15 -21.63
N ALA A 35 -0.41 8.96 -21.56
CA ALA A 35 -1.62 8.61 -22.31
C ALA A 35 -2.86 9.03 -21.51
N GLU A 36 -3.61 10.01 -22.04
CA GLU A 36 -4.76 10.64 -21.37
C GLU A 36 -5.80 9.63 -20.85
N ASP A 37 -6.17 8.64 -21.65
CA ASP A 37 -7.15 7.62 -21.25
C ASP A 37 -6.66 6.79 -20.04
N ILE A 38 -5.38 6.43 -20.05
CA ILE A 38 -4.76 5.65 -18.96
C ILE A 38 -4.60 6.52 -17.72
N ASP A 39 -4.27 7.80 -17.88
CA ASP A 39 -4.13 8.74 -16.77
C ASP A 39 -5.47 9.01 -16.07
N HIS A 40 -6.55 9.18 -16.83
CA HIS A 40 -7.90 9.29 -16.27
C HIS A 40 -8.32 8.02 -15.50
N MET A 41 -7.98 6.83 -16.01
CA MET A 41 -8.21 5.58 -15.28
C MET A 41 -7.36 5.51 -14.01
N TRP A 42 -6.11 5.99 -14.06
CA TRP A 42 -5.23 6.07 -12.90
C TRP A 42 -5.75 7.04 -11.84
N ASP A 43 -6.32 8.18 -12.23
CA ASP A 43 -6.98 9.11 -11.33
C ASP A 43 -8.21 8.51 -10.66
N ALA A 44 -9.05 7.83 -11.43
CA ALA A 44 -10.20 7.09 -10.88
C ALA A 44 -9.75 6.00 -9.90
N TRP A 45 -8.67 5.28 -10.23
CA TRP A 45 -8.07 4.26 -9.38
C TRP A 45 -7.56 4.84 -8.05
N LYS A 46 -6.77 5.92 -8.10
CA LYS A 46 -6.31 6.66 -6.92
C LYS A 46 -7.50 7.13 -6.06
N GLY A 47 -8.52 7.70 -6.69
CA GLY A 47 -9.75 8.15 -6.02
C GLY A 47 -10.47 7.02 -5.29
N SER A 48 -10.63 5.86 -5.94
CA SER A 48 -11.29 4.69 -5.34
C SER A 48 -10.60 4.18 -4.08
N ARG A 49 -9.26 4.22 -4.04
CA ARG A 49 -8.47 3.74 -2.91
C ARG A 49 -8.33 4.78 -1.80
N ALA A 50 -8.29 6.05 -2.16
CA ALA A 50 -8.32 7.16 -1.22
C ALA A 50 -9.65 7.25 -0.44
N ALA A 51 -10.72 6.59 -0.90
CA ALA A 51 -11.98 6.44 -0.18
C ALA A 51 -11.94 5.31 0.87
N ILE A 52 -11.00 4.37 0.76
CA ILE A 52 -10.81 3.31 1.75
C ILE A 52 -9.98 3.87 2.89
N GLU A 53 -10.56 3.85 4.08
CA GLU A 53 -9.95 4.37 5.28
C GLU A 53 -10.01 3.32 6.39
N LEU A 54 -8.84 2.89 6.87
CA LEU A 54 -8.73 1.89 7.92
C LEU A 54 -8.59 2.57 9.29
N GLY A 55 -9.52 2.27 10.19
CA GLY A 55 -9.35 2.49 11.63
C GLY A 55 -8.68 1.27 12.22
N ILE A 56 -7.43 1.42 12.66
CA ILE A 56 -6.68 0.32 13.28
C ILE A 56 -6.57 0.63 14.76
N ASP A 57 -7.26 -0.17 15.57
CA ASP A 57 -7.11 -0.15 17.02
C ASP A 57 -5.78 -0.83 17.37
N TRP A 58 -4.71 -0.03 17.40
CA TRP A 58 -3.41 -0.53 17.81
C TRP A 58 -3.46 -0.85 19.31
N PRO A 59 -3.12 -2.08 19.74
CA PRO A 59 -3.09 -2.43 21.16
C PRO A 59 -2.13 -1.48 21.87
N GLU A 60 -2.52 -0.92 23.02
CA GLU A 60 -1.65 -0.03 23.80
C GLU A 60 -0.31 -0.72 24.10
N SER A 61 0.77 0.06 24.21
CA SER A 61 2.06 -0.51 24.61
C SER A 61 1.84 -1.27 25.92
N ASN A 62 2.15 -2.57 25.91
CA ASN A 62 2.06 -3.49 27.05
C ASN A 62 0.73 -4.24 27.27
N ASP A 63 -0.11 -4.42 26.24
CA ASP A 63 -1.14 -5.47 26.27
C ASP A 63 -0.46 -6.85 26.36
N ASP A 64 -0.85 -7.63 27.38
CA ASP A 64 -0.37 -8.99 27.65
C ASP A 64 -0.52 -9.95 26.45
N PHE A 65 -1.25 -9.55 25.40
CA PHE A 65 -1.39 -10.25 24.12
C PHE A 65 -0.06 -10.65 23.44
N TRP A 66 1.04 -9.94 23.73
CA TRP A 66 2.35 -10.20 23.13
C TRP A 66 3.29 -11.06 23.98
N LYS A 67 2.82 -11.60 25.12
CA LYS A 67 3.68 -12.33 26.07
C LYS A 67 3.86 -13.81 25.78
N ASP A 68 3.01 -14.42 24.97
CA ASP A 68 3.03 -15.87 24.79
C ASP A 68 3.37 -16.26 23.36
N GLY A 69 4.68 -16.37 23.11
CA GLY A 69 5.21 -16.98 21.90
C GLY A 69 6.62 -17.48 22.14
N GLU A 70 6.75 -18.72 22.64
CA GLU A 70 7.96 -19.51 22.40
C GLU A 70 8.26 -19.43 20.89
N GLU A 71 9.51 -19.07 20.55
CA GLU A 71 10.00 -18.75 19.19
C GLU A 71 9.60 -17.38 18.58
N GLY A 72 9.36 -16.36 19.40
CA GLY A 72 9.26 -14.99 18.90
C GLY A 72 10.60 -14.42 18.44
N ALA A 73 10.84 -14.35 17.12
CA ALA A 73 11.94 -13.60 16.48
C ALA A 73 11.97 -12.08 16.77
N TYR A 74 11.21 -11.63 17.77
CA TYR A 74 10.92 -10.24 18.08
C TYR A 74 11.40 -9.81 19.48
N ALA A 75 12.08 -10.71 20.22
CA ALA A 75 12.61 -10.46 21.56
C ALA A 75 14.01 -9.79 21.57
N MET A 76 14.21 -8.73 20.79
CA MET A 76 15.42 -7.87 20.87
C MET A 76 15.00 -6.39 20.85
N GLY A 77 14.69 -5.83 22.03
CA GLY A 77 14.41 -4.40 22.21
C GLY A 77 12.92 -4.05 22.22
N TYR A 78 12.30 -4.13 23.39
CA TYR A 78 10.85 -4.14 23.62
C TYR A 78 10.06 -2.88 23.22
N GLU A 79 10.70 -1.73 23.02
CA GLU A 79 10.06 -0.53 22.45
C GLU A 79 10.28 -0.41 20.94
N ASP A 80 11.48 -0.77 20.47
CA ASP A 80 11.94 -0.56 19.10
C ASP A 80 11.28 -1.54 18.09
N GLY A 81 10.93 -2.75 18.54
CA GLY A 81 10.28 -3.76 17.69
C GLY A 81 8.82 -3.44 17.31
N ARG A 82 8.03 -2.89 18.24
CA ARG A 82 6.63 -2.53 18.01
C ARG A 82 6.54 -1.31 17.10
N ASP A 83 7.31 -0.27 17.38
CA ASP A 83 7.33 0.95 16.57
C ASP A 83 7.75 0.65 15.14
N LYS A 84 8.78 -0.20 14.94
CA LYS A 84 9.17 -0.67 13.60
C LYS A 84 8.05 -1.43 12.90
N THR A 85 7.30 -2.26 13.61
CA THR A 85 6.19 -3.05 13.03
C THR A 85 5.02 -2.16 12.63
N VAL A 86 4.59 -1.25 13.51
CA VAL A 86 3.53 -0.27 13.22
C VAL A 86 3.92 0.61 12.03
N ILE A 87 5.16 1.12 12.01
CA ILE A 87 5.69 1.92 10.89
C ILE A 87 5.69 1.10 9.60
N ALA A 88 6.13 -0.16 9.63
CA ALA A 88 6.17 -1.02 8.46
C ALA A 88 4.76 -1.30 7.90
N VAL A 89 3.78 -1.57 8.77
CA VAL A 89 2.38 -1.79 8.37
C VAL A 89 1.77 -0.51 7.81
N MET A 90 1.92 0.64 8.48
CA MET A 90 1.44 1.93 7.96
C MET A 90 2.07 2.25 6.59
N LYS A 91 3.38 1.99 6.43
CA LYS A 91 4.08 2.17 5.16
C LYS A 91 3.52 1.26 4.07
N ALA A 92 3.22 0.00 4.39
CA ALA A 92 2.63 -0.95 3.45
C ALA A 92 1.20 -0.53 3.01
N ILE A 93 0.36 -0.12 3.97
CA ILE A 93 -1.01 0.35 3.69
C ILE A 93 -0.99 1.60 2.80
N ARG A 94 -0.17 2.60 3.17
CA ARG A 94 0.03 3.81 2.35
C ARG A 94 0.65 3.48 1.00
N ALA A 95 1.53 2.47 0.92
CA ALA A 95 2.13 2.04 -0.33
C ALA A 95 1.09 1.46 -1.31
N ALA A 96 0.06 0.79 -0.78
CA ALA A 96 -1.11 0.31 -1.52
C ALA A 96 -2.10 1.42 -1.90
N GLY A 97 -1.89 2.66 -1.45
CA GLY A 97 -2.74 3.81 -1.76
C GLY A 97 -3.97 3.97 -0.86
N ILE A 98 -4.00 3.25 0.27
CA ILE A 98 -5.09 3.27 1.24
C ILE A 98 -4.79 4.30 2.34
N LYS A 99 -5.81 5.00 2.84
CA LYS A 99 -5.68 5.95 3.96
C LYS A 99 -5.79 5.23 5.31
N VAL A 100 -5.05 5.75 6.29
CA VAL A 100 -5.09 5.29 7.68
C VAL A 100 -5.52 6.49 8.52
N LYS A 101 -6.54 6.31 9.37
CA LYS A 101 -6.92 7.36 10.35
C LYS A 101 -5.79 7.58 11.34
N GLU A 102 -5.54 8.84 11.66
CA GLU A 102 -4.69 9.23 12.78
C GLU A 102 -5.39 8.99 14.11
#